data_AF-A0A1L6PE19-F1
#
_entry.id   AF-A0A1L6PE19-F1
#
_cell.length_a   1.000
_cell.length_b   1.000
_cell.length_c   1.000
_cell.angle_alpha   90.00
_cell.angle_beta   90.00
_cell.angle_gamma   90.00
#
_symmetry.space_group_name_H-M   'P 1'
#
loop_
_entity.id
_entity.type
_entity.pdbx_description
1 polymer ?
#
loop_
_entity_poly.entity_id
_entity_poly.type
_entity_poly.pdbx_seq_one_letter_code
_entity_poly.pdbx_strand_id
1 'polypeptide(L)'
;MYVCMPADRDSVGHSQRIVTVELSLRCCSEEQIAHAVEVVGGLVTPLCQDDQVDWYHLSIQRHHSTQGHFVLCIGTKGRLVQREIPRFPGVRAPAE
;
A
#
# COMPACT_ATOMS: atom_id res chain seq x y z
N MET A 1 -9.38 0.74 -2.34
CA MET A 1 -9.35 1.50 -1.07
C MET A 1 -8.59 2.80 -1.28
N TYR A 2 -9.04 3.87 -0.64
CA TYR A 2 -8.43 5.20 -0.61
C TYR A 2 -8.56 5.75 0.80
N VAL A 3 -7.47 6.28 1.36
CA VAL A 3 -7.45 6.93 2.67
C VAL A 3 -6.60 8.20 2.59
N CYS A 4 -6.97 9.20 3.39
CA CYS A 4 -6.19 10.42 3.58
C CYS A 4 -5.77 10.47 5.05
N MET A 5 -4.48 10.70 5.30
CA MET A 5 -3.90 10.64 6.64
C MET A 5 -2.97 11.84 6.86
N PRO A 6 -2.86 12.34 8.10
CA PRO A 6 -1.79 13.27 8.47
C PRO A 6 -0.43 12.60 8.24
N ALA A 7 0.62 13.38 8.01
CA ALA A 7 1.98 12.86 7.89
C ALA A 7 2.72 12.97 9.24
N ASP A 8 2.29 12.17 10.21
CA ASP A 8 2.91 12.11 11.55
C ASP A 8 3.62 10.78 11.81
N ARG A 9 4.31 10.69 12.96
CA ARG A 9 5.08 9.50 13.34
C ARG A 9 4.25 8.21 13.39
N ASP A 10 2.98 8.30 13.79
CA ASP A 10 2.11 7.13 13.95
C ASP A 10 1.50 6.67 12.63
N SER A 11 1.50 7.56 11.64
CA SER A 11 0.92 7.34 10.32
C SER A 11 1.65 6.27 9.50
N VAL A 12 2.94 6.03 9.75
CA VAL A 12 3.67 4.90 9.12
C VAL A 12 3.06 3.57 9.53
N GLY A 13 2.95 3.33 10.84
CA GLY A 13 2.40 2.09 11.37
C GLY A 13 0.92 1.93 11.04
N HIS A 14 0.17 3.04 11.03
CA HIS A 14 -1.24 3.03 10.66
C HIS A 14 -1.43 2.66 9.16
N SER A 15 -0.65 3.27 8.27
CA SER A 15 -0.63 2.93 6.84
C SER A 15 -0.33 1.46 6.59
N GLN A 16 0.70 0.92 7.25
CA GLN A 16 1.07 -0.49 7.12
C GLN A 16 -0.08 -1.42 7.55
N ARG A 17 -0.75 -1.12 8.66
CA ARG A 17 -1.92 -1.89 9.12
C ARG A 17 -3.08 -1.84 8.13
N ILE A 18 -3.39 -0.67 7.58
CA ILE A 18 -4.44 -0.50 6.57
C ILE A 18 -4.14 -1.37 5.34
N VAL A 19 -2.90 -1.34 4.85
CA VAL A 19 -2.47 -2.13 3.69
C VAL A 19 -2.55 -3.63 3.98
N THR A 20 -2.11 -4.07 5.15
CA THR A 20 -2.25 -5.47 5.58
C THR A 20 -3.71 -5.91 5.53
N VAL A 21 -4.61 -5.17 6.20
CA VAL A 21 -6.03 -5.53 6.26
C VAL A 21 -6.66 -5.55 4.87
N GLU A 22 -6.41 -4.54 4.04
CA GLU A 22 -6.98 -4.47 2.69
C GLU A 22 -6.54 -5.65 1.81
N LEU A 23 -5.25 -6.00 1.83
CA LEU A 23 -4.73 -7.09 1.01
C LEU A 23 -5.13 -8.46 1.54
N SER A 24 -5.24 -8.63 2.86
CA SER A 24 -5.81 -9.84 3.48
C SER A 24 -7.27 -10.04 3.07
N LEU A 25 -8.10 -8.99 3.07
CA LEU A 25 -9.49 -9.05 2.60
C LEU A 25 -9.62 -9.44 1.12
N ARG A 26 -8.57 -9.20 0.34
CA ARG A 26 -8.48 -9.58 -1.08
C ARG A 26 -7.80 -10.94 -1.30
N CYS A 27 -7.59 -11.72 -0.24
CA CYS A 27 -6.96 -13.03 -0.27
C CYS A 27 -5.55 -13.04 -0.89
N CYS A 28 -4.77 -11.96 -0.69
CA CYS A 28 -3.38 -11.92 -1.12
C CYS A 28 -2.52 -12.89 -0.28
N SER A 29 -1.42 -13.39 -0.85
CA SER A 29 -0.48 -14.22 -0.08
C SER A 29 0.25 -13.41 0.98
N GLU A 30 0.74 -14.08 2.02
CA GLU A 30 1.55 -13.45 3.07
C GLU A 30 2.78 -12.74 2.50
N GLU A 31 3.44 -13.33 1.50
CA GLU A 31 4.57 -12.74 0.78
C GLU A 31 4.18 -11.44 0.07
N GLN A 32 3.02 -11.43 -0.61
CA GLN A 32 2.51 -10.25 -1.29
C GLN A 32 2.15 -9.14 -0.29
N ILE A 33 1.57 -9.50 0.85
CA ILE A 33 1.26 -8.58 1.93
C ILE A 33 2.53 -8.00 2.55
N ALA A 34 3.50 -8.85 2.89
CA ALA A 34 4.78 -8.44 3.48
C ALA A 34 5.52 -7.46 2.55
N HIS A 35 5.57 -7.77 1.25
CA HIS A 35 6.15 -6.88 0.26
C HIS A 35 5.45 -5.52 0.21
N ALA A 36 4.11 -5.50 0.20
CA ALA A 36 3.35 -4.26 0.19
C ALA A 36 3.57 -3.43 1.46
N VAL A 37 3.64 -4.07 2.63
CA VAL A 37 3.91 -3.42 3.92
C VAL A 37 5.30 -2.77 3.95
N GLU A 38 6.30 -3.44 3.39
CA GLU A 38 7.65 -2.91 3.25
C GLU A 38 7.66 -1.68 2.33
N VAL A 39 7.03 -1.79 1.15
CA VAL A 39 6.92 -0.68 0.19
C VAL A 39 6.22 0.53 0.80
N VAL A 40 5.10 0.32 1.50
CA VAL A 40 4.38 1.38 2.21
C VAL A 40 5.26 2.02 3.27
N GLY A 41 5.94 1.21 4.08
CA GLY A 41 6.86 1.72 5.11
C GLY A 41 7.93 2.62 4.51
N GLY A 42 8.58 2.18 3.44
CA GLY A 42 9.63 2.95 2.76
C GLY A 42 9.14 4.22 2.09
N LEU A 43 7.89 4.26 1.62
CA LEU A 43 7.31 5.45 0.99
C LEU A 43 6.72 6.45 1.99
N VAL A 44 6.10 5.99 3.07
CA VAL A 44 5.43 6.85 4.06
C VAL A 44 6.43 7.42 5.08
N THR A 45 7.44 6.66 5.48
CA THR A 45 8.45 7.12 6.45
C THR A 45 9.08 8.48 6.09
N PRO A 46 9.59 8.71 4.85
CA PRO A 46 10.16 10.01 4.51
C PRO A 46 9.12 11.14 4.47
N LEU A 47 7.84 10.84 4.19
CA LEU A 47 6.78 11.84 4.23
C LEU A 47 6.48 12.29 5.66
N CYS A 48 6.43 11.34 6.60
CA CYS A 48 6.23 11.62 8.02
C CYS A 48 7.43 12.29 8.72
N GLN A 49 8.55 12.43 8.01
CA GLN A 49 9.76 13.13 8.45
C GLN A 49 9.93 14.49 7.76
N ASP A 50 9.11 14.79 6.75
CA ASP A 50 9.17 16.03 5.98
C ASP A 50 8.18 17.05 6.55
N ASP A 51 8.70 18.07 7.23
CA ASP A 51 7.90 19.14 7.85
C ASP A 51 7.10 19.97 6.82
N GLN A 52 7.34 19.80 5.51
CA GLN A 52 6.56 20.44 4.45
C GLN A 52 5.33 19.61 4.02
N VAL A 53 5.15 18.41 4.58
CA VAL A 53 4.04 17.52 4.26
C VAL A 53 3.09 17.46 5.45
N ASP A 54 1.91 18.08 5.33
CA ASP A 54 0.89 18.01 6.37
C ASP A 54 0.06 16.71 6.30
N TRP A 55 -0.18 16.23 5.09
CA TRP A 55 -1.03 15.07 4.81
C TRP A 55 -0.59 14.36 3.53
N TYR A 56 -0.95 13.09 3.44
CA TYR A 56 -0.83 12.29 2.24
C TYR A 56 -2.09 11.45 2.03
N HIS A 57 -2.31 11.04 0.79
CA HIS A 57 -3.29 10.03 0.46
C HIS A 57 -2.59 8.72 0.07
N LEU A 58 -3.21 7.62 0.46
CA LEU A 58 -2.79 6.27 0.17
C LEU A 58 -3.95 5.57 -0.54
N SER A 59 -3.69 4.91 -1.65
CA SER A 59 -4.69 4.06 -2.30
C SER A 59 -4.09 2.76 -2.82
N ILE A 60 -4.93 1.72 -2.79
CA ILE A 60 -4.62 0.40 -3.35
C ILE A 60 -5.70 0.03 -4.35
N GLN A 61 -5.29 -0.12 -5.59
CA GLN A 61 -6.15 -0.46 -6.73
C GLN A 61 -5.68 -1.77 -7.35
N ARG A 62 -6.62 -2.60 -7.80
CA ARG A 62 -6.29 -3.80 -8.56
C ARG A 62 -5.92 -3.37 -9.98
N HIS A 63 -4.80 -3.84 -10.49
CA HIS A 63 -4.41 -3.52 -11.85
C HIS A 63 -5.30 -4.29 -12.85
N HIS A 64 -5.90 -3.58 -13.81
CA HIS A 64 -6.92 -4.15 -14.69
C HIS A 64 -6.35 -5.07 -15.79
N SER A 65 -5.08 -4.88 -16.17
CA SER A 65 -4.46 -5.66 -17.26
C SER A 65 -3.67 -6.89 -16.80
N THR A 66 -3.50 -7.09 -15.49
CA THR A 66 -2.70 -8.20 -14.93
C THR A 66 -3.45 -8.91 -13.81
N GLN A 67 -3.68 -10.22 -13.95
CA GLN A 67 -4.42 -11.00 -12.96
C GLN A 67 -3.70 -11.03 -11.59
N GLY A 68 -4.18 -10.21 -10.66
CA GLY A 68 -3.80 -10.26 -9.24
C GLY A 68 -2.66 -9.31 -8.83
N HIS A 69 -2.27 -8.38 -9.70
CA HIS A 69 -1.37 -7.29 -9.30
C HIS A 69 -2.17 -6.15 -8.67
N PHE A 70 -1.55 -5.48 -7.71
CA PHE A 70 -2.07 -4.25 -7.15
C PHE A 70 -1.15 -3.08 -7.46
N VAL A 71 -1.72 -1.90 -7.58
CA VAL A 71 -0.99 -0.65 -7.65
C VAL A 71 -1.22 0.08 -6.33
N LEU A 72 -0.13 0.31 -5.62
CA LEU A 72 -0.05 1.16 -4.46
C LEU A 72 0.28 2.58 -4.92
N CYS A 73 -0.56 3.55 -4.55
CA CYS A 73 -0.33 4.95 -4.84
C CYS A 73 -0.23 5.72 -3.52
N ILE A 74 0.84 6.49 -3.36
CA ILE A 74 0.98 7.47 -2.28
C ILE A 74 1.18 8.83 -2.91
N GLY A 75 0.37 9.81 -2.51
CA GLY A 75 0.50 11.17 -3.03
C GLY A 75 0.32 12.25 -1.97
N THR A 76 0.94 13.38 -2.23
CA THR A 76 0.86 14.61 -1.44
C THR A 76 0.46 15.76 -2.36
N LYS A 77 0.49 17.01 -1.87
CA LYS A 77 0.21 18.20 -2.67
C LYS A 77 1.26 18.37 -3.78
N GLY A 78 0.97 17.84 -4.97
CA GLY A 78 1.79 17.98 -6.18
C GLY A 78 2.78 16.84 -6.44
N ARG A 79 2.78 15.76 -5.65
CA ARG A 79 3.60 14.57 -5.89
C ARG A 79 2.73 13.32 -5.80
N LEU A 80 2.99 12.38 -6.70
CA LEU A 80 2.36 11.06 -6.70
C LEU A 80 3.44 10.02 -6.99
N VAL A 81 3.56 9.04 -6.12
CA VAL A 81 4.42 7.87 -6.31
C VAL A 81 3.53 6.66 -6.47
N GLN A 82 3.79 5.86 -7.50
CA GLN A 82 3.10 4.62 -7.76
C GLN A 82 4.09 3.46 -7.69
N ARG A 83 3.66 2.36 -7.07
CA ARG A 83 4.41 1.11 -7.01
C ARG A 83 3.51 -0.06 -7.32
N GLU A 84 4.00 -0.93 -8.18
CA GLU A 84 3.35 -2.21 -8.45
C GLU A 84 3.68 -3.20 -7.34
N ILE A 85 2.65 -3.88 -6.86
CA ILE A 85 2.73 -5.00 -5.92
C ILE A 85 2.41 -6.25 -6.75
N PRO A 86 3.44 -6.98 -7.20
CA PRO A 86 3.25 -8.14 -8.07
C PRO A 86 2.51 -9.25 -7.30
N ARG A 87 1.89 -10.15 -8.06
CA ARG A 87 1.39 -11.41 -7.49
C ARG A 87 2.58 -12.34 -7.27
N PHE A 88 2.73 -12.84 -6.05
CA PHE A 88 3.73 -13.88 -5.76
C PHE A 88 3.11 -15.25 -6.04
N PRO A 89 3.69 -16.06 -6.95
CA PRO A 89 3.19 -17.40 -7.25
C PRO A 89 3.50 -18.33 -6.07
N GLY A 90 2.56 -18.50 -5.15
CA GLY A 90 2.75 -19.36 -3.98
C GLY A 90 1.49 -19.94 -3.35
N VAL A 91 0.31 -19.35 -3.59
CA VAL A 91 -0.95 -19.85 -3.00
C VAL A 91 -1.93 -20.16 -4.11
N ARG A 92 -2.20 -21.46 -4.29
CA ARG A 92 -3.29 -21.99 -5.11
C ARG A 92 -4.58 -21.30 -4.62
N ALA A 93 -5.32 -20.65 -5.51
CA ALA A 93 -6.67 -20.18 -5.17
C ALA A 93 -7.45 -21.38 -4.59
N PRO A 94 -8.25 -21.21 -3.53
CA PRO A 94 -9.12 -22.30 -3.09
C PRO A 94 -9.96 -22.72 -4.29
N ALA A 95 -9.95 -24.03 -4.57
CA ALA A 95 -10.82 -24.59 -5.60
C ALA A 95 -12.26 -24.30 -5.20
N GLU A 96 -13.03 -23.77 -6.16
CA GLU A 96 -14.48 -23.55 -6.03
C GLU A 96 -15.23 -24.84 -5.68
#